data_AF-A0AAV4T596-F1
#
_entry.id   AF-A0AAV4T596-F1
#
_cell.length_a   1.000
_cell.length_b   1.000
_cell.length_c   1.000
_cell.angle_alpha   90.00
_cell.angle_beta   90.00
_cell.angle_gamma   90.00
#
_symmetry.space_group_name_H-M   'P 1'
#
loop_
_entity.id
_entity.type
_entity.pdbx_description
1 polymer ?
#
loop_
_entity_poly.entity_id
_entity_poly.type
_entity_poly.pdbx_seq_one_letter_code
_entity_poly.pdbx_strand_id
1 'polypeptide(L)'
;MSQPLPVGNFSWLTPEVLDFNVFNYGKNSEVGLIVEVDLRCPKRLQLNTNDLPLAPEHLTIAYDMLSPYSQRLRDKFNLKHILPSKKLTPNFYPKKII
;
A
#
# COMPACT_ATOMS: atom_id res chain seq x y z
N MET A 1 -2.98 -13.22 19.16
CA MET A 1 -3.87 -13.44 17.99
C MET A 1 -3.16 -14.41 17.06
N SER A 2 -3.59 -15.66 17.02
CA SER A 2 -3.08 -16.68 16.08
C SER A 2 -4.18 -16.97 15.04
N GLN A 3 -3.83 -16.87 13.76
CA GLN A 3 -4.72 -17.21 12.64
C GLN A 3 -3.95 -18.13 11.67
N PRO A 4 -4.64 -19.01 10.95
CA PRO A 4 -4.01 -19.86 9.95
C PRO A 4 -3.35 -19.00 8.87
N LEU A 5 -2.13 -19.35 8.48
CA LEU A 5 -1.39 -18.69 7.41
C LEU A 5 -1.12 -19.71 6.29
N PRO A 6 -1.21 -19.30 5.02
CA PRO A 6 -0.89 -20.19 3.91
C PRO A 6 0.62 -20.51 3.91
N VAL A 7 0.96 -21.78 3.78
CA VAL A 7 2.35 -22.27 3.86
C VAL A 7 2.90 -22.80 2.54
N GLY A 8 2.07 -23.08 1.53
CA GLY A 8 2.52 -23.63 0.25
C GLY A 8 1.39 -23.93 -0.74
N ASN A 9 1.74 -24.59 -1.86
CA ASN A 9 0.85 -24.99 -2.95
C ASN A 9 0.09 -23.84 -3.62
N PHE A 10 0.75 -22.69 -3.79
CA PHE A 10 0.17 -21.55 -4.48
C PHE A 10 -0.02 -21.85 -5.97
N SER A 11 -1.25 -21.67 -6.46
CA SER A 11 -1.60 -21.79 -7.88
C SER A 11 -2.51 -20.65 -8.29
N TRP A 12 -2.40 -20.22 -9.56
CA TRP A 12 -3.34 -19.27 -10.14
C TRP A 12 -4.62 -20.01 -10.54
N LEU A 13 -5.77 -19.48 -10.14
CA LEU A 13 -7.07 -19.98 -10.57
C LEU A 13 -7.40 -19.38 -11.95
N THR A 14 -7.67 -20.22 -12.95
CA THR A 14 -8.28 -19.84 -14.23
C THR A 14 -9.04 -21.06 -14.78
N PRO A 15 -10.32 -20.96 -15.23
CA PRO A 15 -11.23 -19.80 -15.31
C PRO A 15 -12.19 -19.65 -14.11
N GLU A 16 -12.06 -20.48 -13.06
CA GLU A 16 -12.96 -20.56 -11.89
C GLU A 16 -13.12 -19.26 -11.08
N VAL A 17 -12.29 -18.24 -11.36
CA VAL A 17 -12.35 -16.92 -10.73
C VAL A 17 -13.65 -16.17 -11.06
N LEU A 18 -14.27 -16.44 -12.21
CA LEU A 18 -15.45 -15.68 -12.68
C LEU A 18 -16.68 -15.83 -11.77
N ASP A 19 -16.85 -16.99 -11.12
CA ASP A 19 -17.96 -17.25 -10.19
C ASP A 19 -17.51 -17.18 -8.71
N PHE A 20 -16.26 -16.78 -8.47
CA PHE A 20 -15.67 -16.81 -7.14
C PHE A 20 -16.10 -15.61 -6.29
N ASN A 21 -16.85 -15.86 -5.22
CA ASN A 21 -17.21 -14.83 -4.24
C ASN A 21 -16.33 -14.93 -2.98
N VAL A 22 -15.34 -14.05 -2.87
CA VAL A 22 -14.42 -13.93 -1.72
C VAL A 22 -15.17 -13.79 -0.39
N PHE A 23 -16.32 -13.10 -0.38
CA PHE A 23 -17.08 -12.84 0.85
C PHE A 23 -17.78 -14.08 1.42
N ASN A 24 -17.95 -15.13 0.60
CA ASN A 24 -18.58 -16.38 1.03
C ASN A 24 -17.55 -17.37 1.60
N TYR A 25 -16.27 -17.03 1.62
CA TYR A 25 -15.20 -17.94 2.01
C TYR A 25 -15.04 -18.05 3.54
N GLY A 26 -14.90 -19.27 4.04
CA GLY A 26 -14.77 -19.54 5.47
C GLY A 26 -13.43 -19.06 6.05
N LYS A 27 -13.46 -18.38 7.20
CA LYS A 27 -12.26 -17.83 7.87
C LYS A 27 -11.20 -18.89 8.24
N ASN A 28 -11.63 -20.13 8.49
CA ASN A 28 -10.77 -21.25 8.87
C ASN A 28 -10.76 -22.36 7.81
N SER A 29 -10.93 -22.01 6.53
CA SER A 29 -10.81 -22.99 5.44
C SER A 29 -9.40 -23.58 5.39
N GLU A 30 -9.28 -24.82 4.94
CA GLU A 30 -7.99 -25.49 4.74
C GLU A 30 -7.16 -24.85 3.62
N VAL A 31 -7.82 -24.26 2.62
CA VAL A 31 -7.19 -23.57 1.50
C VAL A 31 -7.22 -22.06 1.74
N GLY A 32 -6.10 -21.37 1.58
CA GLY A 32 -6.03 -19.91 1.63
C GLY A 32 -6.16 -19.27 0.25
N LEU A 33 -6.51 -18.00 0.20
CA LEU A 33 -6.66 -17.24 -1.05
C LEU A 33 -5.83 -15.96 -0.99
N ILE A 34 -5.17 -15.64 -2.11
CA ILE A 34 -4.52 -14.36 -2.35
C ILE A 34 -5.26 -13.74 -3.52
N VAL A 35 -5.78 -12.53 -3.34
CA VAL A 35 -6.60 -11.84 -4.34
C VAL A 35 -5.87 -10.58 -4.78
N GLU A 36 -5.73 -10.42 -6.09
CA GLU A 36 -5.32 -9.17 -6.71
C GLU A 36 -6.56 -8.31 -6.95
N VAL A 37 -6.61 -7.13 -6.32
CA VAL A 37 -7.77 -6.23 -6.37
C VAL A 37 -7.33 -4.78 -6.47
N ASP A 38 -8.19 -3.96 -7.07
CA ASP A 38 -8.07 -2.51 -6.98
C ASP A 38 -8.54 -2.00 -5.62
N LEU A 39 -7.67 -1.28 -4.93
CA LEU A 39 -7.98 -0.74 -3.60
C LEU A 39 -8.46 0.70 -3.69
N ARG A 40 -9.72 0.94 -3.29
CA ARG A 40 -10.24 2.29 -3.03
C ARG A 40 -10.35 2.53 -1.52
N CYS A 41 -9.54 3.43 -0.99
CA CYS A 41 -9.60 3.79 0.43
C CYS A 41 -10.68 4.87 0.66
N PRO A 42 -11.78 4.57 1.39
CA PRO A 42 -12.80 5.56 1.66
C PRO A 42 -12.28 6.65 2.62
N LYS A 43 -12.67 7.91 2.39
CA LYS A 43 -12.22 9.06 3.19
C LYS A 43 -12.43 8.89 4.71
N ARG A 44 -13.51 8.21 5.11
CA ARG A 44 -13.81 7.94 6.53
C ARG A 44 -12.72 7.09 7.20
N LEU A 45 -12.12 6.15 6.47
CA LEU A 45 -11.05 5.31 6.99
C LEU A 45 -9.75 6.11 7.12
N GLN A 46 -9.48 7.04 6.20
CA GLN A 46 -8.30 7.91 6.24
C GLN A 46 -8.25 8.77 7.52
N LEU A 47 -9.40 9.23 8.01
CA LEU A 47 -9.49 9.96 9.28
C LEU A 47 -9.06 9.12 10.48
N ASN A 48 -9.46 7.85 10.52
CA ASN A 48 -9.09 6.93 11.60
C ASN A 48 -7.63 6.48 11.51
N THR A 49 -7.04 6.50 10.32
CA THR A 49 -5.66 6.10 10.05
C THR A 49 -4.78 7.30 9.74
N ASN A 50 -5.04 8.45 10.36
CA ASN A 50 -4.32 9.69 10.08
C ASN A 50 -2.81 9.55 10.33
N ASP A 51 -2.44 8.82 11.39
CA ASP A 51 -1.04 8.62 11.77
C ASP A 51 -0.31 7.62 10.87
N LEU A 52 -1.04 6.72 10.20
CA LEU A 52 -0.46 5.68 9.36
C LEU A 52 -1.33 5.42 8.12
N PRO A 53 -1.13 6.19 7.03
CA PRO A 53 -1.83 5.96 5.78
C PRO A 53 -1.67 4.52 5.27
N LEU A 54 -2.80 3.89 4.93
CA LEU A 54 -2.83 2.53 4.40
C LEU A 54 -2.30 2.46 2.96
N ALA A 55 -1.77 1.28 2.60
CA ALA A 55 -1.20 0.98 1.29
C ALA A 55 -0.10 1.99 0.87
N PRO A 56 1.11 1.91 1.46
CA PRO A 56 2.23 2.73 1.03
C PRO A 56 2.61 2.38 -0.42
N GLU A 57 2.93 3.40 -1.20
CA GLU A 57 3.30 3.26 -2.60
C GLU A 57 4.72 3.76 -2.81
N HIS A 58 5.38 3.28 -3.87
CA HIS A 58 6.65 3.85 -4.29
C HIS A 58 6.42 5.23 -4.93
N LEU A 59 6.75 6.28 -4.20
CA LEU A 59 6.68 7.66 -4.66
C LEU A 59 8.08 8.20 -4.96
N THR A 60 8.17 9.07 -5.96
CA THR A 60 9.38 9.86 -6.20
C THR A 60 9.22 11.16 -5.43
N ILE A 61 10.00 11.31 -4.35
CA ILE A 61 9.94 12.49 -3.49
C ILE A 61 10.68 13.63 -4.19
N ALA A 62 9.95 14.69 -4.51
CA ALA A 62 10.48 15.92 -5.07
C ALA A 62 10.73 16.97 -3.97
N TYR A 63 11.39 18.07 -4.32
CA TYR A 63 11.80 19.09 -3.34
C TYR A 63 10.61 19.84 -2.73
N ASP A 64 9.59 20.11 -3.53
CA ASP A 64 8.32 20.74 -3.14
C ASP A 64 7.52 19.90 -2.14
N MET A 65 7.70 18.58 -2.15
CA MET A 65 7.07 17.67 -1.18
C MET A 65 7.72 17.70 0.21
N LEU A 66 8.88 18.33 0.35
CA LEU A 66 9.56 18.44 1.64
C LEU A 66 8.91 19.50 2.54
N SER A 67 8.96 19.27 3.85
CA SER A 67 8.63 20.33 4.82
C SER A 67 9.58 21.53 4.65
N PRO A 68 9.12 22.77 4.94
CA PRO A 68 9.99 23.95 4.91
C PRO A 68 11.26 23.81 5.75
N TYR A 69 11.18 23.08 6.86
CA TYR A 69 12.35 22.78 7.70
C TYR A 69 13.36 21.87 6.97
N SER A 70 12.90 20.80 6.34
CA SER A 70 13.75 19.88 5.57
C SER A 70 14.40 20.55 4.37
N GLN A 71 13.67 21.47 3.70
CA GLN A 71 14.22 22.28 2.61
C GLN A 71 15.39 23.14 3.09
N ARG A 72 15.21 23.89 4.19
CA ARG A 72 16.27 24.72 4.79
C ARG A 72 17.52 23.90 5.17
N LEU A 73 17.34 22.72 5.75
CA LEU A 73 18.47 21.84 6.09
C LEU A 73 19.20 21.36 4.84
N ARG A 74 18.46 20.96 3.80
CA ARG A 74 19.05 20.57 2.52
C ARG A 74 19.93 21.68 1.94
N ASP A 75 19.44 22.92 1.97
CA ASP A 75 20.14 24.08 1.43
C ASP A 75 21.36 24.44 2.28
N LYS A 76 21.22 24.40 3.62
CA LYS A 76 22.31 24.65 4.57
C LYS A 76 23.48 23.68 4.40
N PHE A 77 23.20 22.41 4.14
CA PHE A 77 24.22 21.35 3.99
C PHE A 77 24.53 21.00 2.52
N ASN A 78 24.04 21.77 1.56
CA ASN A 78 24.24 21.57 0.11
C ASN A 78 23.91 20.15 -0.40
N LEU A 79 22.84 19.54 0.11
CA LEU A 79 22.42 18.17 -0.18
C LEU A 79 21.58 18.05 -1.46
N LYS A 80 22.00 18.74 -2.52
CA LYS A 80 21.22 18.84 -3.77
C LYS A 80 21.09 17.50 -4.50
N HIS A 81 22.07 16.61 -4.37
CA HIS A 81 22.09 15.31 -5.04
C HIS A 81 21.10 14.27 -4.48
N ILE A 82 20.49 14.50 -3.31
CA ILE A 82 19.64 13.51 -2.64
C ILE A 82 18.24 13.41 -3.27
N LEU A 83 17.80 14.44 -4.00
CA LEU A 83 16.48 14.49 -4.61
C LEU A 83 16.56 14.83 -6.10
N PRO A 84 15.67 14.27 -6.93
CA PRO A 84 14.55 13.38 -6.57
C PRO A 84 15.00 11.97 -6.15
N SER A 85 14.27 11.33 -5.24
CA SER A 85 14.53 9.92 -4.83
C SER A 85 13.25 9.10 -4.72
N LYS A 86 13.32 7.83 -5.13
CA LYS A 86 12.19 6.88 -5.03
C LYS A 86 12.18 6.25 -3.64
N LYS A 87 11.06 6.39 -2.92
CA LYS A 87 10.88 5.85 -1.57
C LYS A 87 9.53 5.15 -1.45
N LEU A 88 9.46 4.10 -0.63
CA LEU A 88 8.19 3.55 -0.19
C LEU A 88 7.60 4.53 0.84
N THR A 89 6.47 5.15 0.53
CA THR A 89 5.95 6.27 1.33
C THR A 89 4.46 6.08 1.63
N PRO A 90 4.07 6.08 2.92
CA PRO A 90 2.67 6.12 3.29
C PRO A 90 2.10 7.48 2.88
N ASN A 91 0.98 7.47 2.17
CA ASN A 91 0.37 8.67 1.61
C ASN A 91 -1.14 8.53 1.53
N PHE A 92 -1.84 9.68 1.51
CA PHE A 92 -3.30 9.75 1.34
C PHE A 92 -3.74 10.08 -0.10
N TYR A 93 -2.81 10.05 -1.06
CA TYR A 93 -3.17 10.23 -2.45
C TYR A 93 -4.09 9.10 -2.93
N PRO A 94 -4.95 9.36 -3.92
CA PRO A 94 -5.71 8.30 -4.58
C PRO A 94 -4.76 7.21 -5.06
N LYS A 95 -5.05 5.96 -4.68
CA LYS A 95 -4.22 4.81 -5.02
C LYS A 95 -4.33 4.51 -6.50
N LYS A 96 -3.21 4.09 -7.10
CA LYS A 96 -3.18 3.68 -8.50
C LYS A 96 -3.97 2.37 -8.65
N ILE A 97 -4.78 2.32 -9.69
CA ILE A 97 -5.56 1.16 -10.11
C ILE A 97 -4.67 0.36 -11.09
N ILE A 98 -4.74 -0.97 -11.03
CA ILE A 98 -3.93 -1.89 -11.84
C ILE A 98 -4.49 -1.98 -13.27
#